data_AF-A0A6G3DC90-F1
#
_entry.id   AF-A0A6G3DC90-F1
#
_cell.length_a   1.000
_cell.length_b   1.000
_cell.length_c   1.000
_cell.angle_alpha   90.00
_cell.angle_beta   90.00
_cell.angle_gamma   90.00
#
_symmetry.space_group_name_H-M   'P 1'
#
loop_
_entity.id
_entity.type
_entity.pdbx_description
1 polymer ?
#
loop_
_entity_poly.entity_id
_entity_poly.type
_entity_poly.pdbx_seq_one_letter_code
_entity_poly.pdbx_strand_id
1 'polypeptide(L)'
;GRVAPARIVGLLGAAARCALAGLLLDGLTEAERVLPGAAGLPELLDALDLLESLRRRHLPGTTERVRVRAARLADLLSEAAVRLLPGLAGSDETRDAVAVVTLAVRCAEDRLGLRLDGELYALSRTGSPLLQGAAQAARVLLDLDGSDALGARLAGWVDTATGPDGRHRLERRLTGVLVAAGPLIESASTALGPLFERVESLSDRGFLDRLYALRGGFRALTPEGRTRVLAVVSDRLGDRPDLRLPAPPELVGRWAA
;
A
#
# COMPACT_ATOMS: atom_id res chain seq x y z
N GLY A 1 23.04 -13.46 -22.22
CA GLY A 1 21.64 -13.19 -21.86
C GLY A 1 21.60 -12.05 -20.87
N ARG A 2 20.67 -11.09 -20.99
CA ARG A 2 20.56 -9.98 -20.04
C ARG A 2 20.16 -10.55 -18.66
N VAL A 3 20.92 -10.24 -17.62
CA VAL A 3 20.62 -10.69 -16.25
C VAL A 3 19.40 -9.91 -15.77
N ALA A 4 18.39 -10.62 -15.24
CA ALA A 4 17.18 -9.97 -14.71
C ALA A 4 17.52 -9.14 -13.45
N PRO A 5 16.93 -7.94 -13.27
CA PRO A 5 17.16 -7.09 -12.09
C PRO A 5 17.01 -7.82 -10.75
N ALA A 6 15.93 -8.60 -10.58
CA ALA A 6 15.71 -9.40 -9.37
C ALA A 6 16.85 -10.38 -9.07
N ARG A 7 17.49 -10.94 -10.11
CA ARG A 7 18.66 -11.82 -9.94
C ARG A 7 19.89 -11.05 -9.47
N ILE A 8 20.08 -9.82 -9.92
CA ILE A 8 21.18 -8.96 -9.45
C ILE A 8 21.01 -8.68 -7.95
N VAL A 9 19.81 -8.27 -7.52
CA VAL A 9 19.51 -8.02 -6.10
C VAL A 9 19.71 -9.29 -5.27
N GLY A 10 19.22 -10.44 -5.74
CA GLY A 10 19.40 -11.72 -5.06
C GLY A 10 20.86 -12.13 -4.90
N LEU A 11 21.68 -11.97 -5.95
CA LEU A 11 23.11 -12.27 -5.92
C LEU A 11 23.88 -11.32 -5.00
N LEU A 12 23.56 -10.02 -5.03
CA LEU A 12 24.15 -9.04 -4.12
C LEU A 12 23.84 -9.39 -2.66
N GLY A 13 22.60 -9.77 -2.36
CA GLY A 13 22.19 -10.20 -1.02
C GLY A 13 22.88 -11.48 -0.57
N ALA A 14 23.10 -12.44 -1.47
CA ALA A 14 23.85 -13.65 -1.18
C ALA A 14 25.33 -13.35 -0.89
N ALA A 15 25.97 -12.53 -1.72
CA ALA A 15 27.36 -12.10 -1.50
C ALA A 15 27.54 -11.39 -0.15
N ALA A 16 26.59 -10.54 0.23
CA ALA A 16 26.57 -9.87 1.53
C ALA A 16 26.51 -10.88 2.68
N ARG A 17 25.53 -11.80 2.66
CA ARG A 17 25.37 -12.82 3.72
C ARG A 17 26.57 -13.75 3.86
N CYS A 18 27.27 -14.03 2.76
CA CYS A 18 28.47 -14.87 2.75
C CYS A 18 29.78 -14.11 3.06
N ALA A 19 29.72 -12.82 3.41
CA ALA A 19 30.89 -11.98 3.68
C ALA A 19 31.89 -11.86 2.51
N LEU A 20 31.42 -11.99 1.27
CA LEU A 20 32.26 -12.00 0.07
C LEU A 20 32.46 -10.56 -0.46
N ALA A 21 33.29 -9.78 0.24
CA ALA A 21 33.44 -8.34 -0.02
C ALA A 21 33.85 -7.98 -1.46
N GLY A 22 34.67 -8.82 -2.12
CA GLY A 22 35.04 -8.64 -3.54
C GLY A 22 33.83 -8.75 -4.47
N LEU A 23 33.08 -9.85 -4.36
CA LEU A 23 31.86 -10.08 -5.14
C LEU A 23 30.78 -9.04 -4.83
N LEU A 24 30.73 -8.52 -3.60
CA LEU A 24 29.81 -7.45 -3.25
C LEU A 24 30.15 -6.16 -3.99
N LEU A 25 31.44 -5.80 -4.14
CA LEU A 25 31.85 -4.62 -4.90
C LEU A 25 31.53 -4.75 -6.39
N ASP A 26 31.76 -5.93 -6.97
CA ASP A 26 31.42 -6.22 -8.37
C ASP A 26 29.90 -6.18 -8.57
N GLY A 27 29.15 -6.77 -7.63
CA GLY A 27 27.69 -6.76 -7.62
C GLY A 27 27.11 -5.35 -7.51
N LEU A 28 27.71 -4.47 -6.69
CA LEU A 28 27.30 -3.06 -6.60
C LEU A 28 27.53 -2.33 -7.92
N THR A 29 28.64 -2.60 -8.62
CA THR A 29 28.90 -2.02 -9.96
C THR A 29 27.89 -2.50 -10.99
N GLU A 30 27.55 -3.78 -10.98
CA GLU A 30 26.54 -4.32 -11.90
C GLU A 30 25.14 -3.78 -11.57
N ALA A 31 24.81 -3.64 -10.29
CA ALA A 31 23.55 -3.05 -9.83
C ALA A 31 23.40 -1.59 -10.28
N GLU A 32 24.45 -0.77 -10.10
CA GLU A 32 24.50 0.62 -10.56
C GLU A 32 24.28 0.74 -12.08
N ARG A 33 24.81 -0.21 -12.85
CA ARG A 33 24.67 -0.23 -14.31
C ARG A 33 23.29 -0.63 -14.80
N VAL A 34 22.62 -1.56 -14.11
CA VAL A 34 21.40 -2.22 -14.64
C VAL A 34 20.12 -1.72 -13.99
N LEU A 35 20.09 -1.65 -12.65
CA LEU A 35 18.85 -1.39 -11.93
C LEU A 35 18.15 -0.08 -12.32
N PRO A 36 18.84 1.06 -12.50
CA PRO A 36 18.19 2.35 -12.72
C PRO A 36 17.33 2.43 -13.98
N GLY A 37 17.65 1.62 -15.00
CA GLY A 37 16.98 1.64 -16.30
C GLY A 37 16.18 0.39 -16.63
N ALA A 38 16.25 -0.68 -15.81
CA ALA A 38 15.62 -1.96 -16.11
C ALA A 38 14.78 -2.55 -14.98
N ALA A 39 14.95 -2.10 -13.73
CA ALA A 39 14.19 -2.60 -12.60
C ALA A 39 12.80 -1.97 -12.51
N GLY A 40 11.81 -2.76 -12.10
CA GLY A 40 10.52 -2.24 -11.65
C GLY A 40 10.63 -1.63 -10.24
N LEU A 41 9.59 -0.92 -9.81
CA LEU A 41 9.59 -0.26 -8.51
C LEU A 41 9.78 -1.25 -7.34
N PRO A 42 9.11 -2.43 -7.33
CA PRO A 42 9.35 -3.41 -6.27
C PRO A 42 10.81 -3.87 -6.19
N GLU A 43 11.46 -4.14 -7.34
CA GLU A 43 12.86 -4.56 -7.35
C GLU A 43 13.82 -3.45 -6.93
N LEU A 44 13.50 -2.18 -7.23
CA LEU A 44 14.27 -1.04 -6.74
C LEU A 44 14.17 -0.90 -5.21
N LEU A 45 12.99 -1.13 -4.63
CA LEU A 45 12.79 -1.11 -3.18
C LEU A 45 13.54 -2.26 -2.48
N ASP A 46 13.48 -3.48 -3.03
CA ASP A 46 14.25 -4.62 -2.52
C ASP A 46 15.76 -4.31 -2.50
N ALA A 47 16.25 -3.65 -3.57
CA ALA A 47 17.64 -3.19 -3.63
C ALA A 47 17.94 -2.13 -2.57
N LEU A 48 17.06 -1.14 -2.40
CA LEU A 48 17.20 -0.07 -1.42
C LEU A 48 17.20 -0.59 0.03
N ASP A 49 16.40 -1.61 0.35
CA ASP A 49 16.41 -2.28 1.66
C ASP A 49 17.73 -3.00 1.93
N LEU A 50 18.26 -3.68 0.90
CA LEU A 50 19.56 -4.34 0.98
C LEU A 50 20.71 -3.33 1.16
N LEU A 51 20.70 -2.23 0.41
CA LEU A 51 21.73 -1.17 0.53
C LEU A 51 21.69 -0.50 1.90
N GLU A 52 20.51 -0.27 2.44
CA GLU A 52 20.34 0.27 3.80
C GLU A 52 20.87 -0.71 4.86
N SER A 53 20.60 -2.00 4.71
CA SER A 53 21.15 -3.05 5.58
C SER A 53 22.68 -3.08 5.55
N LEU A 54 23.29 -2.91 4.37
CA LEU A 54 24.74 -2.78 4.22
C LEU A 54 25.27 -1.52 4.92
N ARG A 55 24.60 -0.38 4.74
CA ARG A 55 24.98 0.91 5.35
C ARG A 55 24.95 0.83 6.88
N ARG A 56 23.93 0.18 7.45
CA ARG A 56 23.77 0.00 8.90
C ARG A 56 24.62 -1.10 9.52
N ARG A 57 25.44 -1.81 8.74
CA ARG A 57 26.26 -2.96 9.18
C ARG A 57 25.42 -4.14 9.72
N HIS A 58 24.19 -4.30 9.20
CA HIS A 58 23.32 -5.42 9.55
C HIS A 58 23.72 -6.72 8.83
N LEU A 59 24.61 -6.65 7.84
CA LEU A 59 25.10 -7.78 7.08
C LEU A 59 26.62 -7.92 7.23
N PRO A 60 27.18 -9.14 7.14
CA PRO A 60 28.63 -9.33 7.20
C PRO A 60 29.31 -8.81 5.92
N GLY A 61 30.63 -8.60 5.97
CA GLY A 61 31.39 -8.10 4.82
C GLY A 61 31.21 -6.61 4.48
N THR A 62 30.53 -5.83 5.34
CA THR A 62 30.32 -4.38 5.17
C THR A 62 31.58 -3.59 5.49
N THR A 63 32.57 -3.58 4.59
CA THR A 63 33.72 -2.68 4.68
C THR A 63 33.30 -1.21 4.52
N GLU A 64 34.14 -0.25 4.92
CA GLU A 64 33.84 1.18 4.71
C GLU A 64 33.62 1.51 3.22
N ARG A 65 34.46 0.95 2.34
CA ARG A 65 34.33 1.14 0.89
C ARG A 65 32.97 0.64 0.36
N VAL A 66 32.50 -0.49 0.85
CA VAL A 66 31.18 -1.05 0.52
C VAL A 66 30.08 -0.10 0.98
N ARG A 67 30.15 0.42 2.21
CA ARG A 67 29.12 1.32 2.76
C ARG A 67 29.03 2.62 1.98
N VAL A 68 30.16 3.23 1.64
CA VAL A 68 30.19 4.47 0.83
C VAL A 68 29.58 4.24 -0.55
N ARG A 69 29.89 3.11 -1.20
CA ARG A 69 29.25 2.77 -2.48
C ARG A 69 27.76 2.47 -2.34
N ALA A 70 27.36 1.74 -1.31
CA ALA A 70 25.96 1.41 -1.08
C ALA A 70 25.12 2.66 -0.86
N ALA A 71 25.62 3.65 -0.12
CA ALA A 71 24.95 4.94 0.07
C ALA A 71 24.77 5.70 -1.27
N ARG A 72 25.83 5.82 -2.07
CA ARG A 72 25.75 6.49 -3.39
C ARG A 72 24.77 5.80 -4.34
N LEU A 73 24.77 4.47 -4.35
CA LEU A 73 23.83 3.71 -5.17
C LEU A 73 22.40 3.89 -4.65
N ALA A 74 22.19 3.94 -3.34
CA ALA A 74 20.87 4.18 -2.77
C ALA A 74 20.29 5.52 -3.23
N ASP A 75 21.08 6.61 -3.19
CA ASP A 75 20.64 7.93 -3.68
C ASP A 75 20.17 7.85 -5.14
N LEU A 76 20.96 7.20 -6.00
CA LEU A 76 20.67 7.04 -7.41
C LEU A 76 19.42 6.16 -7.67
N LEU A 77 19.23 5.09 -6.90
CA LEU A 77 18.06 4.23 -7.02
C LEU A 77 16.78 4.91 -6.48
N SER A 78 16.88 5.75 -5.45
CA SER A 78 15.75 6.55 -4.96
C SER A 78 15.25 7.52 -6.03
N GLU A 79 16.17 8.22 -6.73
CA GLU A 79 15.80 9.07 -7.87
C GLU A 79 15.18 8.27 -9.03
N ALA A 80 15.73 7.08 -9.31
CA ALA A 80 15.17 6.19 -10.33
C ALA A 80 13.76 5.70 -9.97
N ALA A 81 13.51 5.39 -8.70
CA ALA A 81 12.22 4.95 -8.20
C ALA A 81 11.14 6.03 -8.38
N VAL A 82 11.43 7.29 -8.03
CA VAL A 82 10.50 8.41 -8.23
C VAL A 82 10.23 8.63 -9.74
N ARG A 83 11.26 8.52 -10.60
CA ARG A 83 11.09 8.61 -12.06
C ARG A 83 10.18 7.53 -12.66
N LEU A 84 10.02 6.39 -11.99
CA LEU A 84 9.21 5.28 -12.49
C LEU A 84 7.72 5.47 -12.25
N LEU A 85 7.32 6.32 -11.29
CA LEU A 85 5.94 6.48 -10.85
C LEU A 85 4.94 6.75 -12.01
N PRO A 86 5.21 7.63 -12.98
CA PRO A 86 4.34 7.81 -14.14
C PRO A 86 4.07 6.52 -14.92
N GLY A 87 5.08 5.66 -15.03
CA GLY A 87 5.00 4.38 -15.75
C GLY A 87 4.06 3.38 -15.08
N LEU A 88 3.75 3.56 -13.80
CA LEU A 88 2.84 2.71 -13.07
C LEU A 88 1.37 3.12 -13.22
N ALA A 89 1.06 4.26 -13.85
CA ALA A 89 -0.31 4.80 -13.90
C ALA A 89 -1.36 3.77 -14.42
N GLY A 90 -0.98 2.88 -15.33
CA GLY A 90 -1.88 1.83 -15.84
C GLY A 90 -1.88 0.51 -15.03
N SER A 91 -1.03 0.37 -14.02
CA SER A 91 -0.87 -0.89 -13.27
C SER A 91 -2.11 -1.21 -12.45
N ASP A 92 -2.55 -2.46 -12.51
CA ASP A 92 -3.60 -3.01 -11.65
C ASP A 92 -3.05 -4.12 -10.74
N GLU A 93 -1.73 -4.12 -10.51
CA GLU A 93 -1.05 -5.10 -9.66
C GLU A 93 -0.92 -4.58 -8.23
N THR A 94 -1.37 -5.38 -7.26
CA THR A 94 -1.31 -5.02 -5.83
C THR A 94 0.13 -4.76 -5.37
N ARG A 95 1.11 -5.47 -5.94
CA ARG A 95 2.53 -5.28 -5.64
C ARG A 95 3.01 -3.86 -5.96
N ASP A 96 2.53 -3.26 -7.04
CA ASP A 96 2.89 -1.90 -7.42
C ASP A 96 2.23 -0.86 -6.49
N ALA A 97 0.97 -1.10 -6.09
CA ALA A 97 0.30 -0.27 -5.10
C ALA A 97 1.04 -0.23 -3.75
N VAL A 98 1.51 -1.38 -3.25
CA VAL A 98 2.40 -1.45 -2.08
C VAL A 98 3.65 -0.61 -2.33
N ALA A 99 4.30 -0.84 -3.46
CA ALA A 99 5.58 -0.23 -3.79
C ALA A 99 5.50 1.31 -3.86
N VAL A 100 4.43 1.87 -4.41
CA VAL A 100 4.19 3.34 -4.42
C VAL A 100 4.20 3.91 -2.99
N VAL A 101 3.53 3.24 -2.07
CA VAL A 101 3.40 3.75 -0.69
C VAL A 101 4.66 3.49 0.13
N THR A 102 5.31 2.34 -0.07
CA THR A 102 6.62 2.07 0.52
C THR A 102 7.66 3.10 0.07
N LEU A 103 7.67 3.48 -1.22
CA LEU A 103 8.52 4.57 -1.71
C LEU A 103 8.18 5.89 -1.02
N ALA A 104 6.89 6.22 -0.90
CA ALA A 104 6.45 7.45 -0.26
C ALA A 104 6.97 7.55 1.18
N VAL A 105 6.68 6.55 2.02
CA VAL A 105 7.14 6.49 3.42
C VAL A 105 8.66 6.59 3.52
N ARG A 106 9.38 5.89 2.63
CA ARG A 106 10.85 5.93 2.61
C ARG A 106 11.39 7.32 2.28
N CYS A 107 10.75 8.04 1.36
CA CYS A 107 11.18 9.37 0.94
C CYS A 107 10.63 10.51 1.81
N ALA A 108 9.86 10.23 2.87
CA ALA A 108 9.25 11.24 3.73
C ALA A 108 10.27 12.19 4.37
N GLU A 109 11.48 11.68 4.66
CA GLU A 109 12.56 12.46 5.27
C GLU A 109 13.59 13.00 4.25
N ASP A 110 13.41 12.70 2.95
CA ASP A 110 14.39 12.99 1.90
C ASP A 110 14.08 14.27 1.09
N ARG A 111 15.11 14.81 0.40
CA ARG A 111 15.01 16.01 -0.45
C ARG A 111 14.13 15.86 -1.71
N LEU A 112 13.49 14.71 -1.91
CA LEU A 112 12.70 14.40 -3.11
C LEU A 112 11.23 14.88 -3.03
N GLY A 113 10.85 15.56 -1.94
CA GLY A 113 9.47 15.88 -1.58
C GLY A 113 8.61 16.52 -2.68
N LEU A 114 9.09 17.58 -3.35
CA LEU A 114 8.26 18.29 -4.34
C LEU A 114 7.97 17.47 -5.60
N ARG A 115 8.95 16.69 -6.06
CA ARG A 115 8.75 15.83 -7.24
C ARG A 115 7.83 14.68 -6.89
N LEU A 116 8.08 14.02 -5.77
CA LEU A 116 7.27 12.92 -5.29
C LEU A 116 5.81 13.35 -5.08
N ASP A 117 5.57 14.52 -4.48
CA ASP A 117 4.23 15.09 -4.32
C ASP A 117 3.52 15.26 -5.68
N GLY A 118 4.21 15.86 -6.66
CA GLY A 118 3.66 16.02 -8.02
C GLY A 118 3.30 14.71 -8.70
N GLU A 119 4.16 13.69 -8.61
CA GLU A 119 3.90 12.36 -9.20
C GLU A 119 2.76 11.63 -8.47
N LEU A 120 2.71 11.70 -7.14
CA LEU A 120 1.61 11.15 -6.35
C LEU A 120 0.30 11.87 -6.63
N TYR A 121 0.31 13.19 -6.81
CA TYR A 121 -0.86 13.96 -7.22
C TYR A 121 -1.38 13.47 -8.58
N ALA A 122 -0.50 13.33 -9.58
CA ALA A 122 -0.86 12.85 -10.91
C ALA A 122 -1.45 11.41 -10.87
N LEU A 123 -0.81 10.49 -10.13
CA LEU A 123 -1.31 9.13 -9.94
C LEU A 123 -2.67 9.10 -9.25
N SER A 124 -2.87 9.95 -8.24
CA SER A 124 -4.15 10.05 -7.52
C SER A 124 -5.31 10.52 -8.41
N ARG A 125 -5.01 11.20 -9.53
CA ARG A 125 -5.96 11.77 -10.48
C ARG A 125 -6.20 10.87 -11.70
N THR A 126 -5.13 10.25 -12.21
CA THR A 126 -5.12 9.63 -13.55
C THR A 126 -4.68 8.17 -13.55
N GLY A 127 -4.19 7.65 -12.42
CA GLY A 127 -3.84 6.24 -12.30
C GLY A 127 -5.03 5.31 -12.44
N SER A 128 -4.77 4.01 -12.51
CA SER A 128 -5.77 2.96 -12.38
C SER A 128 -6.56 3.16 -11.08
N PRO A 129 -7.79 2.63 -10.96
CA PRO A 129 -8.53 2.69 -9.71
C PRO A 129 -7.70 2.20 -8.50
N LEU A 130 -6.90 1.14 -8.67
CA LEU A 130 -5.98 0.67 -7.63
C LEU A 130 -4.94 1.73 -7.25
N LEU A 131 -4.23 2.29 -8.23
CA LEU A 131 -3.16 3.26 -7.96
C LEU A 131 -3.69 4.61 -7.48
N GLN A 132 -4.91 4.99 -7.86
CA GLN A 132 -5.58 6.15 -7.28
C GLN A 132 -5.73 5.98 -5.77
N GLY A 133 -6.18 4.80 -5.31
CA GLY A 133 -6.27 4.50 -3.89
C GLY A 133 -4.93 4.55 -3.17
N ALA A 134 -3.91 3.91 -3.75
CA ALA A 134 -2.57 3.86 -3.16
C ALA A 134 -1.92 5.26 -3.07
N ALA A 135 -1.99 6.06 -4.13
CA ALA A 135 -1.44 7.41 -4.16
C ALA A 135 -2.16 8.33 -3.16
N GLN A 136 -3.48 8.20 -3.00
CA GLN A 136 -4.24 8.94 -2.00
C GLN A 136 -3.79 8.60 -0.56
N ALA A 137 -3.57 7.31 -0.26
CA ALA A 137 -3.03 6.89 1.03
C ALA A 137 -1.60 7.41 1.26
N ALA A 138 -0.74 7.36 0.24
CA ALA A 138 0.62 7.88 0.30
C ALA A 138 0.66 9.40 0.58
N ARG A 139 -0.25 10.17 -0.02
CA ARG A 139 -0.35 11.63 0.22
C ARG A 139 -0.73 11.96 1.65
N VAL A 140 -1.66 11.20 2.24
CA VAL A 140 -2.02 11.37 3.66
C VAL A 140 -0.86 10.97 4.58
N LEU A 141 -0.13 9.90 4.25
CA LEU A 141 1.06 9.47 5.00
C LEU A 141 2.16 10.52 5.06
N LEU A 142 2.30 11.27 3.97
CA LEU A 142 3.30 12.32 3.83
C LEU A 142 2.82 13.68 4.35
N ASP A 143 1.65 13.74 5.00
CA ASP A 143 1.00 14.98 5.45
C ASP A 143 0.81 16.00 4.30
N LEU A 144 0.69 15.51 3.06
CA LEU A 144 0.44 16.33 1.86
C LEU A 144 -1.04 16.63 1.69
N ASP A 145 -1.90 15.71 2.16
CA ASP A 145 -3.35 15.87 2.24
C ASP A 145 -3.81 15.47 3.65
N GLY A 146 -4.80 16.17 4.21
CA GLY A 146 -5.39 15.80 5.50
C GLY A 146 -6.19 14.50 5.44
N SER A 147 -6.22 13.76 6.55
CA SER A 147 -6.99 12.51 6.71
C SER A 147 -8.49 12.68 6.42
N ASP A 148 -9.07 13.85 6.75
CA ASP A 148 -10.47 14.18 6.48
C ASP A 148 -10.77 14.24 4.97
N ALA A 149 -9.81 14.73 4.17
CA ALA A 149 -9.96 14.78 2.72
C ALA A 149 -10.00 13.38 2.10
N LEU A 150 -9.20 12.44 2.63
CA LEU A 150 -9.27 11.04 2.25
C LEU A 150 -10.62 10.43 2.63
N GLY A 151 -11.10 10.66 3.86
CA GLY A 151 -12.43 10.20 4.30
C GLY A 151 -13.56 10.70 3.40
N ALA A 152 -13.57 11.99 3.05
CA ALA A 152 -14.56 12.56 2.13
C ALA A 152 -14.49 11.94 0.73
N ARG A 153 -13.27 11.67 0.21
CA ARG A 153 -13.08 10.99 -1.08
C ARG A 153 -13.60 9.55 -1.04
N LEU A 154 -13.33 8.81 0.05
CA LEU A 154 -13.84 7.46 0.26
C LEU A 154 -15.38 7.44 0.25
N ALA A 155 -16.02 8.37 0.97
CA ALA A 155 -17.47 8.52 0.97
C ALA A 155 -18.03 8.81 -0.44
N GLY A 156 -17.40 9.74 -1.17
CA GLY A 156 -17.79 10.06 -2.55
C GLY A 156 -17.63 8.88 -3.54
N TRP A 157 -16.64 8.01 -3.34
CA TRP A 157 -16.51 6.79 -4.14
C TRP A 157 -17.64 5.80 -3.85
N VAL A 158 -18.08 5.71 -2.60
CA VAL A 158 -19.27 4.90 -2.23
C VAL A 158 -20.51 5.48 -2.90
N ASP A 159 -20.72 6.80 -2.86
CA ASP A 159 -21.88 7.45 -3.47
C ASP A 159 -21.99 7.16 -4.97
N THR A 160 -20.87 7.30 -5.67
CA THR A 160 -20.81 7.14 -7.14
C THR A 160 -20.80 5.67 -7.60
N ALA A 161 -20.69 4.70 -6.70
CA ALA A 161 -20.70 3.27 -7.01
C ALA A 161 -22.11 2.69 -7.21
N THR A 162 -22.92 3.32 -8.04
CA THR A 162 -24.32 2.90 -8.32
C THR A 162 -24.43 1.79 -9.37
N GLY A 163 -23.46 1.67 -10.28
CA GLY A 163 -23.42 0.67 -11.35
C GLY A 163 -22.30 -0.37 -11.19
N PRO A 164 -22.29 -1.45 -12.00
CA PRO A 164 -21.25 -2.49 -11.98
C PRO A 164 -19.82 -1.91 -12.07
N ASP A 165 -19.56 -1.03 -13.05
CA ASP A 165 -18.24 -0.42 -13.23
C ASP A 165 -17.85 0.48 -12.06
N GLY A 166 -18.81 1.23 -11.51
CA GLY A 166 -18.60 2.07 -10.33
C GLY A 166 -18.19 1.25 -9.11
N ARG A 167 -18.84 0.09 -8.93
CA ARG A 167 -18.54 -0.87 -7.86
C ARG A 167 -17.18 -1.53 -8.03
N HIS A 168 -16.82 -1.92 -9.25
CA HIS A 168 -15.48 -2.43 -9.52
C HIS A 168 -14.40 -1.36 -9.22
N ARG A 169 -14.59 -0.12 -9.67
CA ARG A 169 -13.68 0.98 -9.34
C ARG A 169 -13.59 1.26 -7.84
N LEU A 170 -14.71 1.19 -7.11
CA LEU A 170 -14.75 1.33 -5.66
C LEU A 170 -13.91 0.23 -5.00
N GLU A 171 -14.12 -1.03 -5.36
CA GLU A 171 -13.35 -2.16 -4.85
C GLU A 171 -11.85 -1.93 -5.04
N ARG A 172 -11.42 -1.65 -6.28
CA ARG A 172 -10.01 -1.45 -6.61
C ARG A 172 -9.39 -0.27 -5.87
N ARG A 173 -10.10 0.88 -5.76
CA ARG A 173 -9.63 2.04 -4.99
C ARG A 173 -9.49 1.72 -3.50
N LEU A 174 -10.47 1.03 -2.92
CA LEU A 174 -10.40 0.60 -1.52
C LEU A 174 -9.24 -0.37 -1.30
N THR A 175 -9.04 -1.33 -2.20
CA THR A 175 -7.86 -2.21 -2.17
C THR A 175 -6.58 -1.38 -2.18
N GLY A 176 -6.47 -0.38 -3.07
CA GLY A 176 -5.30 0.50 -3.15
C GLY A 176 -5.01 1.24 -1.84
N VAL A 177 -6.04 1.82 -1.22
CA VAL A 177 -5.92 2.49 0.08
C VAL A 177 -5.52 1.51 1.18
N LEU A 178 -6.15 0.33 1.24
CA LEU A 178 -6.01 -0.60 2.37
C LEU A 178 -4.75 -1.46 2.32
N VAL A 179 -4.27 -1.79 1.12
CA VAL A 179 -2.97 -2.49 0.92
C VAL A 179 -1.81 -1.59 1.33
N ALA A 180 -1.91 -0.31 0.93
CA ALA A 180 -0.98 0.73 1.28
C ALA A 180 -0.96 1.04 2.79
N ALA A 181 -2.10 0.84 3.45
CA ALA A 181 -2.33 1.29 4.81
C ALA A 181 -2.04 0.25 5.92
N GLY A 182 -1.34 -0.86 5.64
CA GLY A 182 -1.02 -1.87 6.66
C GLY A 182 -0.41 -1.29 7.95
N PRO A 183 0.65 -0.44 7.87
CA PRO A 183 1.20 0.28 9.02
C PRO A 183 0.33 1.49 9.44
N LEU A 184 -0.37 2.11 8.49
CA LEU A 184 -1.29 3.24 8.76
C LEU A 184 -2.46 2.86 9.64
N ILE A 185 -2.97 1.63 9.63
CA ILE A 185 -4.14 1.25 10.45
C ILE A 185 -3.85 1.37 11.96
N GLU A 186 -2.58 1.51 12.35
CA GLU A 186 -2.18 1.88 13.72
C GLU A 186 -2.55 3.32 14.09
N SER A 187 -2.66 4.23 13.11
CA SER A 187 -3.02 5.65 13.27
C SER A 187 -4.26 6.11 12.47
N ALA A 188 -4.75 5.32 11.51
CA ALA A 188 -5.70 5.72 10.46
C ALA A 188 -7.15 5.27 10.69
N SER A 189 -7.52 4.88 11.92
CA SER A 189 -8.94 4.65 12.25
C SER A 189 -9.79 5.91 12.04
N THR A 190 -9.21 7.10 12.27
CA THR A 190 -9.86 8.40 12.06
C THR A 190 -10.15 8.66 10.58
N ALA A 191 -9.22 8.29 9.68
CA ALA A 191 -9.37 8.53 8.24
C ALA A 191 -10.51 7.72 7.60
N LEU A 192 -10.88 6.59 8.23
CA LEU A 192 -12.02 5.76 7.79
C LEU A 192 -13.36 6.20 8.42
N GLY A 193 -13.37 7.12 9.38
CA GLY A 193 -14.59 7.58 10.05
C GLY A 193 -15.69 8.03 9.08
N PRO A 194 -15.39 8.94 8.13
CA PRO A 194 -16.37 9.37 7.14
C PRO A 194 -16.86 8.25 6.21
N LEU A 195 -16.03 7.23 5.94
CA LEU A 195 -16.46 6.05 5.19
C LEU A 195 -17.49 5.25 5.97
N PHE A 196 -17.25 5.03 7.27
CA PHE A 196 -18.17 4.30 8.15
C PHE A 196 -19.50 5.04 8.31
N GLU A 197 -19.47 6.35 8.61
CA GLU A 197 -20.69 7.20 8.66
C GLU A 197 -21.47 7.17 7.35
N ARG A 198 -20.76 7.17 6.22
CA ARG A 198 -21.41 7.09 4.93
C ARG A 198 -22.08 5.75 4.70
N VAL A 199 -21.45 4.64 5.09
CA VAL A 199 -22.03 3.30 4.98
C VAL A 199 -23.25 3.15 5.90
N GLU A 200 -23.18 3.67 7.12
CA GLU A 200 -24.28 3.68 8.11
C GLU A 200 -25.52 4.44 7.62
N SER A 201 -25.34 5.46 6.77
CA SER A 201 -26.44 6.25 6.20
C SER A 201 -26.97 5.75 4.85
N LEU A 202 -26.47 4.62 4.33
CA LEU A 202 -27.04 4.00 3.13
C LEU A 202 -28.38 3.34 3.44
N SER A 203 -29.28 3.35 2.46
CA SER A 203 -30.44 2.44 2.50
C SER A 203 -29.98 0.99 2.40
N ASP A 204 -30.76 0.05 2.94
CA ASP A 204 -30.45 -1.39 2.88
C ASP A 204 -30.11 -1.85 1.46
N ARG A 205 -30.91 -1.44 0.47
CA ARG A 205 -30.66 -1.76 -0.93
C ARG A 205 -29.38 -1.11 -1.43
N GLY A 206 -29.14 0.16 -1.11
CA GLY A 206 -27.92 0.88 -1.48
C GLY A 206 -26.65 0.24 -0.90
N PHE A 207 -26.74 -0.28 0.32
CA PHE A 207 -25.69 -1.04 0.97
C PHE A 207 -25.46 -2.41 0.32
N LEU A 208 -26.52 -3.21 0.17
CA LEU A 208 -26.45 -4.55 -0.44
C LEU A 208 -25.88 -4.49 -1.86
N ASP A 209 -26.27 -3.47 -2.64
CA ASP A 209 -25.73 -3.23 -3.97
C ASP A 209 -24.21 -3.04 -3.97
N ARG A 210 -23.64 -2.44 -2.91
CA ARG A 210 -22.20 -2.11 -2.80
C ARG A 210 -21.41 -3.10 -1.94
N LEU A 211 -22.09 -4.01 -1.24
CA LEU A 211 -21.52 -4.92 -0.26
C LEU A 211 -20.34 -5.73 -0.80
N TYR A 212 -20.44 -6.26 -2.02
CA TYR A 212 -19.36 -7.04 -2.63
C TYR A 212 -18.11 -6.21 -2.88
N ALA A 213 -18.26 -4.97 -3.35
CA ALA A 213 -17.14 -4.06 -3.59
C ALA A 213 -16.48 -3.61 -2.30
N LEU A 214 -17.28 -3.27 -1.28
CA LEU A 214 -16.79 -2.96 0.06
C LEU A 214 -16.00 -4.16 0.61
N ARG A 215 -16.61 -5.35 0.62
CA ARG A 215 -15.95 -6.58 1.09
C ARG A 215 -14.66 -6.88 0.32
N GLY A 216 -14.66 -6.68 -1.00
CA GLY A 216 -13.49 -6.87 -1.86
C GLY A 216 -12.33 -5.97 -1.46
N GLY A 217 -12.60 -4.69 -1.21
CA GLY A 217 -11.60 -3.74 -0.68
C GLY A 217 -10.99 -4.20 0.65
N PHE A 218 -11.84 -4.52 1.63
CA PHE A 218 -11.41 -4.93 2.98
C PHE A 218 -10.73 -6.32 3.04
N ARG A 219 -10.83 -7.16 2.00
CA ARG A 219 -10.05 -8.41 1.91
C ARG A 219 -8.55 -8.16 1.86
N ALA A 220 -8.13 -6.99 1.40
CA ALA A 220 -6.72 -6.65 1.26
C ALA A 220 -6.01 -6.39 2.59
N LEU A 221 -6.77 -6.27 3.69
CA LEU A 221 -6.22 -6.09 5.03
C LEU A 221 -5.52 -7.35 5.55
N THR A 222 -4.43 -7.11 6.29
CA THR A 222 -3.79 -8.13 7.13
C THR A 222 -4.75 -8.59 8.24
N PRO A 223 -4.53 -9.77 8.84
CA PRO A 223 -5.34 -10.24 9.98
C PRO A 223 -5.44 -9.22 11.13
N GLU A 224 -4.33 -8.54 11.45
CA GLU A 224 -4.23 -7.54 12.51
C GLU A 224 -5.01 -6.27 12.12
N GLY A 225 -4.82 -5.78 10.90
CA GLY A 225 -5.55 -4.61 10.39
C GLY A 225 -7.06 -4.84 10.38
N ARG A 226 -7.50 -6.05 10.00
CA ARG A 226 -8.91 -6.44 10.07
C ARG A 226 -9.45 -6.45 11.50
N THR A 227 -8.69 -6.99 12.44
CA THR A 227 -9.08 -7.03 13.86
C THR A 227 -9.32 -5.63 14.42
N ARG A 228 -8.44 -4.68 14.09
CA ARG A 228 -8.57 -3.28 14.51
C ARG A 228 -9.78 -2.58 13.88
N VAL A 229 -10.00 -2.75 12.58
CA VAL A 229 -11.20 -2.22 11.91
C VAL A 229 -12.47 -2.77 12.55
N LEU A 230 -12.50 -4.07 12.85
CA LEU A 230 -13.64 -4.71 13.52
C LEU A 230 -13.86 -4.16 14.93
N ALA A 231 -12.81 -3.80 15.67
CA ALA A 231 -12.94 -3.15 16.98
C ALA A 231 -13.61 -1.78 16.84
N VAL A 232 -13.18 -0.94 15.90
CA VAL A 232 -13.77 0.39 15.63
C VAL A 232 -15.24 0.27 15.22
N VAL A 233 -15.55 -0.68 14.34
CA VAL A 233 -16.94 -0.93 13.91
C VAL A 233 -17.79 -1.45 15.08
N SER A 234 -17.23 -2.30 15.95
CA SER A 234 -17.95 -2.81 17.13
C SER A 234 -18.25 -1.69 18.12
N ASP A 235 -17.29 -0.81 18.40
CA ASP A 235 -17.50 0.38 19.26
C ASP A 235 -18.62 1.28 18.71
N ARG A 236 -18.64 1.49 17.38
CA ARG A 236 -19.66 2.32 16.71
C ARG A 236 -21.06 1.69 16.73
N LEU A 237 -21.14 0.37 16.56
CA LEU A 237 -22.41 -0.36 16.61
C LEU A 237 -22.93 -0.58 18.04
N GLY A 238 -22.10 -0.29 19.06
CA GLY A 238 -22.40 -0.55 20.46
C GLY A 238 -22.31 -2.04 20.83
N ASP A 239 -22.82 -2.40 22.02
CA ASP A 239 -22.98 -3.81 22.39
C ASP A 239 -23.81 -4.50 21.30
N ARG A 240 -23.27 -5.59 20.74
CA ARG A 240 -23.91 -6.34 19.67
C ARG A 240 -25.39 -6.53 20.01
N PRO A 241 -26.33 -6.20 19.10
CA PRO A 241 -27.72 -6.54 19.35
C PRO A 241 -27.78 -8.03 19.67
N ASP A 242 -28.45 -8.38 20.78
CA ASP A 242 -28.63 -9.77 21.15
C ASP A 242 -29.27 -10.48 19.95
N LEU A 243 -28.48 -11.30 19.25
CA LEU A 243 -28.93 -12.03 18.07
C LEU A 243 -29.91 -13.14 18.45
N ARG A 244 -30.19 -13.32 19.75
CA ARG A 244 -31.41 -13.96 20.20
C ARG A 244 -32.57 -13.05 19.83
N LEU A 245 -33.21 -13.38 18.71
CA LEU A 245 -34.61 -13.03 18.54
C LEU A 245 -35.36 -13.52 19.79
N PRO A 246 -36.02 -12.66 20.57
CA PRO A 246 -36.98 -13.10 21.57
C PRO A 246 -38.20 -13.64 20.81
N ALA A 247 -38.03 -14.78 20.17
CA ALA A 247 -39.10 -15.52 19.52
C ALA A 247 -39.65 -16.49 20.58
N PRO A 248 -40.96 -16.47 20.87
CA PRO A 248 -41.59 -17.52 21.64
C PRO A 248 -41.23 -18.88 21.02
N PRO A 249 -40.96 -19.92 21.82
CA PRO A 249 -40.60 -21.25 21.30
C PRO A 249 -41.65 -21.79 20.31
N GLU A 250 -42.92 -21.38 20.47
CA GLU A 250 -44.01 -21.73 19.56
C GLU A 250 -43.89 -21.11 18.15
N LEU A 251 -43.17 -20.00 18.00
CA LEU A 251 -42.94 -19.34 16.71
C LEU A 251 -41.75 -19.96 15.98
N VAL A 252 -40.71 -20.33 16.72
CA VAL A 252 -39.55 -21.08 16.18
C VAL A 252 -39.98 -22.48 15.72
N GLY A 253 -40.83 -23.16 16.50
CA GLY A 253 -41.37 -24.48 16.14
C GLY A 253 -42.22 -24.49 14.87
N ARG A 254 -42.78 -23.33 14.47
CA ARG A 254 -43.57 -23.18 13.23
C ARG A 254 -42.73 -23.00 11.97
N TRP A 255 -41.45 -22.65 12.09
CA TRP A 255 -40.53 -22.52 10.95
C TRP A 255 -39.65 -23.74 10.74
N ALA A 256 -39.61 -24.66 11.72
CA ALA A 256 -38.85 -25.90 11.68
C ALA A 256 -39.67 -27.11 11.18
N ALA A 257 -40.93 -26.90 10.80
CA ALA A 257 -41.85 -27.89 10.21
C ALA A 257 -42.09 -27.55 8.74
#